data_AF-A0A7J0CDL2-F1
#
_entry.id   AF-A0A7J0CDL2-F1
#
_cell.length_a   1.000
_cell.length_b   1.000
_cell.length_c   1.000
_cell.angle_alpha   90.00
_cell.angle_beta   90.00
_cell.angle_gamma   90.00
#
_symmetry.space_group_name_H-M   'P 1'
#
loop_
_entity.id
_entity.type
_entity.pdbx_description
1 polymer ?
#
loop_
_entity_poly.entity_id
_entity_poly.type
_entity_poly.pdbx_seq_one_letter_code
_entity_poly.pdbx_strand_id
1 'polypeptide(L)'
;MSALPEFSLVWKWQDPPAGAHDERTVTWADVEMSVGDQTPMTTVEDPATGTVRPYTTGSLYPLAEWIAFNWWSLTADARPGTQISQLRFAYKNGVGDQRGSWWQRSRRHVMRAACDGFRWPDALFVPEGRQTRIVWMPDGGPDPRPGPRHVARGNVVVGSEALAETLRGLVDAVVARLTEWGVRDTPLQQEWTALRGTAENEAAFCRAAARLGLDPYTEAGPYVDGIRRVVRELPELHAFDFLNGVRPERVTDQLAWLERAREVAGTAPAGRPADPAVAELREVCADVREKFFHPGRLDNAWHLGYELARRVRAWSGVADTERFETDALLAYVTEPTPYVDRGLVAFGRREAAHGPTLVSSRRYTERPRRFLQARAICHFICDNDPDFLIVAAHTHRQHLARGFALELLAPARGVAELLGRPDGLVTAEDVEQIAEDYGAGTIVVEHQLDNQVLAQDFPFTPVEPTVVRAAPRYPLETVR
;
A
#
# COMPACT_ATOMS: atom_id res chain seq x y z
N MET A 1 -11.74 11.31 15.39
CA MET A 1 -11.38 9.93 15.00
C MET A 1 -12.24 9.58 13.79
N SER A 2 -11.65 9.40 12.61
CA SER A 2 -12.40 9.02 11.41
C SER A 2 -12.27 7.51 11.21
N ALA A 3 -13.39 6.80 11.11
CA ALA A 3 -13.38 5.49 10.46
C ALA A 3 -12.78 5.63 9.05
N LEU A 4 -12.18 4.56 8.51
CA LEU A 4 -11.78 4.63 7.11
C LEU A 4 -13.01 4.85 6.24
N PRO A 5 -12.87 5.64 5.16
CA PRO A 5 -13.94 5.81 4.20
C PRO A 5 -14.28 4.47 3.55
N GLU A 6 -15.56 4.32 3.21
CA GLU A 6 -16.08 3.16 2.47
C GLU A 6 -15.86 3.35 0.97
N PHE A 7 -15.45 2.28 0.28
CA PHE A 7 -15.48 2.23 -1.17
C PHE A 7 -16.85 1.72 -1.61
N SER A 8 -17.55 2.46 -2.45
CA SER A 8 -18.87 2.08 -2.97
C SER A 8 -18.87 2.03 -4.48
N LEU A 9 -19.58 1.03 -5.01
CA LEU A 9 -19.77 0.80 -6.44
C LEU A 9 -21.27 0.66 -6.69
N VAL A 10 -21.84 1.61 -7.43
CA VAL A 10 -23.28 1.65 -7.73
C VAL A 10 -23.43 1.68 -9.24
N TRP A 11 -24.37 0.90 -9.77
CA TRP A 11 -24.63 0.86 -11.20
C TRP A 11 -26.11 0.76 -11.52
N LYS A 12 -26.46 1.15 -12.75
CA LYS A 12 -27.78 0.97 -13.32
C LYS A 12 -27.63 0.32 -14.69
N TRP A 13 -28.18 -0.88 -14.82
CA TRP A 13 -28.26 -1.58 -16.09
C TRP A 13 -29.05 -0.76 -17.11
N GLN A 14 -28.55 -0.72 -18.32
CA GLN A 14 -29.27 -0.21 -19.48
C GLN A 14 -29.92 -1.37 -20.22
N ASP A 15 -31.01 -1.09 -20.92
CA ASP A 15 -31.62 -2.09 -21.79
C ASP A 15 -30.72 -2.32 -23.01
N PRO A 16 -30.29 -3.57 -23.28
CA PRO A 16 -29.54 -3.84 -24.48
C PRO A 16 -30.43 -3.64 -25.72
N PRO A 17 -29.85 -3.24 -26.87
CA PRO A 17 -30.55 -3.22 -28.14
C PRO A 17 -31.22 -4.56 -28.44
N ALA A 18 -32.39 -4.52 -29.09
CA ALA A 18 -33.14 -5.73 -29.43
C ALA A 18 -32.29 -6.70 -30.29
N GLY A 19 -32.19 -7.95 -29.83
CA GLY A 19 -31.42 -9.01 -30.51
C GLY A 19 -29.92 -9.04 -30.18
N ALA A 20 -29.44 -8.19 -29.27
CA ALA A 20 -28.07 -8.28 -28.77
C ALA A 20 -27.96 -9.40 -27.71
N HIS A 21 -27.00 -10.30 -27.91
CA HIS A 21 -26.74 -11.46 -27.05
C HIS A 21 -25.25 -11.64 -26.75
N ASP A 22 -24.43 -10.63 -26.99
CA ASP A 22 -23.02 -10.64 -26.60
C ASP A 22 -22.84 -10.11 -25.17
N GLU A 23 -21.77 -10.54 -24.53
CA GLU A 23 -21.46 -10.24 -23.14
C GLU A 23 -21.31 -8.74 -22.86
N ARG A 24 -20.83 -7.95 -23.82
CA ARG A 24 -20.58 -6.53 -23.63
C ARG A 24 -21.88 -5.75 -23.63
N THR A 25 -22.77 -6.08 -24.56
CA THR A 25 -24.02 -5.36 -24.77
C THR A 25 -25.02 -5.62 -23.65
N VAL A 26 -25.16 -6.87 -23.17
CA VAL A 26 -26.15 -7.20 -22.12
C VAL A 26 -25.75 -6.69 -20.73
N THR A 27 -24.47 -6.34 -20.56
CA THR A 27 -23.88 -5.79 -19.32
C THR A 27 -23.61 -4.29 -19.39
N TRP A 28 -24.25 -3.59 -20.34
CA TRP A 28 -24.14 -2.14 -20.45
C TRP A 28 -24.80 -1.44 -19.25
N ALA A 29 -24.09 -0.48 -18.64
CA ALA A 29 -24.57 0.21 -17.45
C ALA A 29 -24.02 1.63 -17.34
N ASP A 30 -24.71 2.46 -16.56
CA ASP A 30 -24.12 3.63 -15.92
C ASP A 30 -23.54 3.21 -14.58
N VAL A 31 -22.28 3.57 -14.30
CA VAL A 31 -21.58 3.16 -13.07
C VAL A 31 -20.90 4.34 -12.38
N GLU A 32 -21.14 4.43 -11.08
CA GLU A 32 -20.52 5.38 -10.16
C GLU A 32 -19.63 4.62 -9.17
N MET A 33 -18.41 5.13 -8.97
CA MET A 33 -17.46 4.62 -7.99
C MET A 33 -17.00 5.77 -7.10
N SER A 34 -17.16 5.61 -5.79
CA SER A 34 -16.85 6.65 -4.80
C SER A 34 -16.13 6.08 -3.58
N VAL A 35 -15.41 6.96 -2.87
CA VAL A 35 -14.69 6.62 -1.65
C VAL A 35 -15.00 7.66 -0.58
N GLY A 36 -15.84 7.31 0.39
CA GLY A 36 -16.37 8.25 1.39
C GLY A 36 -16.94 9.51 0.74
N ASP A 37 -16.59 10.67 1.27
CA ASP A 37 -17.07 11.98 0.78
C ASP A 37 -16.23 12.57 -0.37
N GLN A 38 -15.31 11.79 -0.96
CA GLN A 38 -14.50 12.26 -2.09
C GLN A 38 -15.34 12.36 -3.37
N THR A 39 -14.92 13.22 -4.29
CA THR A 39 -15.47 13.25 -5.65
C THR A 39 -15.39 11.86 -6.29
N PRO A 40 -16.49 11.30 -6.83
CA PRO A 40 -16.49 9.98 -7.45
C PRO A 40 -15.37 9.82 -8.48
N MET A 41 -14.63 8.72 -8.44
CA MET A 41 -13.50 8.49 -9.37
C MET A 41 -13.95 8.33 -10.82
N THR A 42 -15.23 7.98 -11.03
CA THR A 42 -15.93 7.93 -12.31
C THR A 42 -16.45 9.28 -12.78
N THR A 43 -16.15 10.38 -12.08
CA THR A 43 -16.57 11.72 -12.52
C THR A 43 -15.92 12.04 -13.86
N VAL A 44 -16.75 12.24 -14.88
CA VAL A 44 -16.32 12.59 -16.23
C VAL A 44 -16.84 13.96 -16.64
N GLU A 45 -15.99 14.70 -17.34
CA GLU A 45 -16.31 15.94 -18.06
C GLU A 45 -16.35 15.65 -19.55
N ASP A 46 -17.43 16.00 -20.23
CA ASP A 46 -17.52 16.00 -21.69
C ASP A 46 -17.07 17.36 -22.25
N PRO A 47 -15.90 17.45 -22.91
CA PRO A 47 -15.39 18.71 -23.42
C PRO A 47 -16.29 19.34 -24.50
N ALA A 48 -17.08 18.55 -25.22
CA ALA A 48 -17.93 19.05 -26.29
C ALA A 48 -19.18 19.77 -25.75
N THR A 49 -19.70 19.31 -24.61
CA THR A 49 -20.93 19.85 -24.01
C THR A 49 -20.67 20.66 -22.74
N GLY A 50 -19.47 20.58 -22.15
CA GLY A 50 -19.15 21.13 -20.83
C GLY A 50 -19.86 20.42 -19.68
N THR A 51 -20.48 19.27 -19.93
CA THR A 51 -21.27 18.55 -18.93
C THR A 51 -20.36 17.74 -18.02
N VAL A 52 -20.56 17.86 -16.71
CA VAL A 52 -19.90 17.03 -15.69
C VAL A 52 -20.91 16.08 -15.07
N ARG A 53 -20.58 14.78 -15.01
CA ARG A 53 -21.42 13.75 -14.40
C ARG A 53 -20.59 12.83 -13.50
N PRO A 54 -21.15 12.29 -12.39
CA PRO A 54 -20.39 11.48 -11.43
C PRO A 54 -20.18 10.02 -11.88
N TYR A 55 -20.81 9.61 -12.97
CA TYR A 55 -20.77 8.24 -13.48
C TYR A 55 -20.17 8.15 -14.89
N THR A 56 -19.62 6.99 -15.21
CA THR A 56 -19.24 6.63 -16.58
C THR A 56 -20.21 5.60 -17.14
N THR A 57 -20.34 5.54 -18.47
CA THR A 57 -21.27 4.63 -19.15
C THR A 57 -20.46 3.65 -19.99
N GLY A 58 -20.75 2.36 -19.86
CA GLY A 58 -20.07 1.32 -20.63
C GLY A 58 -20.46 -0.09 -20.18
N SER A 59 -19.86 -1.09 -20.82
CA SER A 59 -20.02 -2.48 -20.43
C SER A 59 -19.27 -2.76 -19.12
N LEU A 60 -19.94 -3.38 -18.15
CA LEU A 60 -19.30 -3.86 -16.92
C LEU A 60 -18.57 -5.20 -17.10
N TYR A 61 -18.79 -5.91 -18.22
CA TYR A 61 -18.16 -7.21 -18.46
C TYR A 61 -16.63 -7.15 -18.41
N PRO A 62 -15.93 -6.28 -19.16
CA PRO A 62 -14.46 -6.24 -19.12
C PRO A 62 -13.89 -5.86 -17.75
N LEU A 63 -14.63 -5.06 -16.98
CA LEU A 63 -14.25 -4.72 -15.62
C LEU A 63 -14.38 -5.92 -14.68
N ALA A 64 -15.49 -6.64 -14.74
CA ALA A 64 -15.69 -7.85 -13.93
C ALA A 64 -14.68 -8.96 -14.31
N GLU A 65 -14.39 -9.11 -15.61
CA GLU A 65 -13.35 -10.00 -16.10
C GLU A 65 -11.98 -9.61 -15.54
N TRP A 66 -11.61 -8.33 -15.63
CA TRP A 66 -10.36 -7.85 -15.02
C TRP A 66 -10.31 -8.11 -13.50
N ILE A 67 -11.41 -7.93 -12.76
CA ILE A 67 -11.45 -8.24 -11.32
C ILE A 67 -11.21 -9.73 -11.07
N ALA A 68 -11.93 -10.61 -11.79
CA ALA A 68 -11.81 -12.06 -11.61
C ALA A 68 -10.38 -12.53 -11.92
N PHE A 69 -9.86 -12.20 -13.10
CA PHE A 69 -8.52 -12.63 -13.53
C PHE A 69 -7.38 -12.05 -12.68
N ASN A 70 -7.61 -10.96 -11.94
CA ASN A 70 -6.60 -10.34 -11.08
C ASN A 70 -6.92 -10.47 -9.59
N TRP A 71 -7.87 -11.34 -9.21
CA TRP A 71 -8.41 -11.43 -7.85
C TRP A 71 -7.32 -11.56 -6.77
N TRP A 72 -6.39 -12.48 -6.97
CA TRP A 72 -5.31 -12.73 -6.00
C TRP A 72 -4.34 -11.54 -5.88
N SER A 73 -4.01 -10.88 -7.00
CA SER A 73 -3.18 -9.67 -6.98
C SER A 73 -3.89 -8.51 -6.28
N LEU A 74 -5.15 -8.26 -6.61
CA LEU A 74 -5.96 -7.18 -6.04
C LEU A 74 -6.16 -7.32 -4.53
N THR A 75 -6.13 -8.55 -4.01
CA THR A 75 -6.38 -8.86 -2.60
C THR A 75 -5.11 -9.09 -1.77
N ALA A 76 -3.97 -9.44 -2.38
CA ALA A 76 -2.78 -9.86 -1.63
C ALA A 76 -1.43 -9.27 -2.08
N ASP A 77 -1.29 -8.70 -3.27
CA ASP A 77 -0.01 -8.18 -3.77
C ASP A 77 0.26 -6.72 -3.33
N ALA A 78 1.07 -6.53 -2.28
CA ALA A 78 1.43 -5.21 -1.77
C ALA A 78 2.62 -4.55 -2.48
N ARG A 79 3.23 -5.22 -3.45
CA ARG A 79 4.48 -4.79 -4.08
C ARG A 79 4.38 -3.51 -4.90
N PRO A 80 3.27 -3.24 -5.63
CA PRO A 80 3.09 -1.96 -6.32
C PRO A 80 3.21 -0.75 -5.39
N GLY A 81 2.96 -0.94 -4.08
CA GLY A 81 3.11 0.10 -3.05
C GLY A 81 4.50 0.74 -3.02
N THR A 82 5.56 -0.03 -3.32
CA THR A 82 6.95 0.46 -3.38
C THR A 82 7.20 1.46 -4.50
N GLN A 83 6.33 1.49 -5.50
CA GLN A 83 6.55 2.22 -6.74
C GLN A 83 5.43 3.21 -7.02
N ILE A 84 4.54 3.53 -6.07
CA ILE A 84 3.45 4.50 -6.30
C ILE A 84 3.97 5.88 -6.72
N SER A 85 5.09 6.35 -6.16
CA SER A 85 5.74 7.59 -6.62
C SER A 85 6.31 7.46 -8.03
N GLN A 86 6.86 6.29 -8.37
CA GLN A 86 7.37 5.99 -9.72
C GLN A 86 6.25 5.78 -10.74
N LEU A 87 5.09 5.26 -10.33
CA LEU A 87 3.86 5.17 -11.12
C LEU A 87 3.41 6.59 -11.48
N ARG A 88 3.27 7.48 -10.49
CA ARG A 88 2.93 8.89 -10.74
C ARG A 88 3.91 9.57 -11.70
N PHE A 89 5.21 9.31 -11.54
CA PHE A 89 6.25 9.85 -12.44
C PHE A 89 6.18 9.25 -13.85
N ALA A 90 5.99 7.94 -13.99
CA ALA A 90 5.84 7.27 -15.29
C ALA A 90 4.57 7.70 -16.02
N TYR A 91 3.48 7.96 -15.30
CA TYR A 91 2.25 8.54 -15.83
C TYR A 91 2.43 9.99 -16.28
N LYS A 92 3.10 10.83 -15.46
CA LYS A 92 3.33 12.24 -15.79
C LYS A 92 4.21 12.43 -17.04
N ASN A 93 5.16 11.52 -17.28
CA ASN A 93 6.15 11.66 -18.33
C ASN A 93 5.85 10.84 -19.59
N GLY A 94 4.65 10.26 -19.72
CA GLY A 94 4.20 9.62 -20.97
C GLY A 94 5.09 8.48 -21.45
N VAL A 95 5.86 7.85 -20.55
CA VAL A 95 6.68 6.69 -20.90
C VAL A 95 5.70 5.62 -21.39
N GLY A 96 5.66 5.27 -22.67
CA GLY A 96 4.62 4.37 -23.23
C GLY A 96 4.73 2.91 -22.75
N ASP A 97 4.30 1.94 -23.56
CA ASP A 97 4.36 0.49 -23.28
C ASP A 97 5.79 -0.11 -23.18
N GLN A 98 6.85 0.71 -23.27
CA GLN A 98 8.25 0.26 -23.13
C GLN A 98 8.71 0.08 -21.68
N ARG A 99 7.80 -0.20 -20.74
CA ARG A 99 8.04 -0.16 -19.29
C ARG A 99 8.47 -1.50 -18.66
N GLY A 100 9.08 -2.39 -19.44
CA GLY A 100 9.62 -3.67 -18.96
C GLY A 100 8.60 -4.56 -18.21
N SER A 101 9.10 -5.57 -17.50
CA SER A 101 8.28 -6.57 -16.78
C SER A 101 7.54 -6.02 -15.55
N TRP A 102 7.87 -4.81 -15.09
CA TRP A 102 7.19 -4.19 -13.95
C TRP A 102 5.82 -3.59 -14.33
N TRP A 103 5.72 -2.95 -15.50
CA TRP A 103 4.45 -2.38 -15.95
C TRP A 103 3.40 -3.42 -16.28
N GLN A 104 3.81 -4.52 -16.91
CA GLN A 104 2.93 -5.67 -17.16
C GLN A 104 2.32 -6.19 -15.85
N ARG A 105 3.08 -6.26 -14.76
CA ARG A 105 2.57 -6.64 -13.43
C ARG A 105 1.69 -5.57 -12.79
N SER A 106 2.00 -4.29 -13.02
CA SER A 106 1.19 -3.18 -12.49
C SER A 106 -0.21 -3.12 -13.12
N ARG A 107 -0.41 -3.67 -14.32
CA ARG A 107 -1.75 -3.77 -14.96
C ARG A 107 -2.76 -4.58 -14.15
N ARG A 108 -2.31 -5.48 -13.26
CA ARG A 108 -3.19 -6.23 -12.35
C ARG A 108 -3.82 -5.36 -11.27
N HIS A 109 -3.29 -4.15 -11.07
CA HIS A 109 -3.70 -3.20 -10.04
C HIS A 109 -4.33 -1.93 -10.61
N VAL A 110 -4.18 -1.69 -11.91
CA VAL A 110 -4.67 -0.48 -12.58
C VAL A 110 -5.98 -0.79 -13.29
N MET A 111 -7.06 -0.15 -12.86
CA MET A 111 -8.41 -0.35 -13.41
C MET A 111 -8.49 -0.08 -14.90
N ARG A 112 -7.71 0.90 -15.38
CA ARG A 112 -7.58 1.20 -16.82
C ARG A 112 -7.03 0.03 -17.64
N ALA A 113 -6.42 -0.99 -17.01
CA ALA A 113 -6.00 -2.19 -17.73
C ALA A 113 -7.16 -3.10 -18.11
N ALA A 114 -8.35 -2.94 -17.53
CA ALA A 114 -9.58 -3.61 -17.93
C ALA A 114 -10.08 -3.19 -19.33
N CYS A 115 -9.49 -2.14 -19.92
CA CYS A 115 -9.94 -1.51 -21.16
C CYS A 115 -10.05 -2.49 -22.34
N ASP A 116 -11.28 -2.65 -22.80
CA ASP A 116 -11.68 -3.36 -24.01
C ASP A 116 -12.45 -2.39 -24.94
N GLY A 117 -11.83 -1.24 -25.19
CA GLY A 117 -12.44 -0.09 -25.88
C GLY A 117 -13.17 0.90 -24.96
N PHE A 118 -13.44 0.54 -23.71
CA PHE A 118 -14.04 1.41 -22.69
C PHE A 118 -13.02 2.32 -22.02
N ARG A 119 -13.45 3.48 -21.52
CA ARG A 119 -12.59 4.42 -20.78
C ARG A 119 -12.90 4.31 -19.29
N TRP A 120 -12.08 3.55 -18.57
CA TRP A 120 -12.13 3.44 -17.11
C TRP A 120 -11.25 4.49 -16.43
N PRO A 121 -11.56 4.89 -15.17
CA PRO A 121 -10.71 5.77 -14.37
C PRO A 121 -9.25 5.27 -14.29
N ASP A 122 -8.30 6.21 -14.19
CA ASP A 122 -6.92 5.86 -13.84
C ASP A 122 -6.85 5.63 -12.33
N ALA A 123 -7.36 4.48 -11.88
CA ALA A 123 -7.39 4.07 -10.49
C ALA A 123 -6.44 2.88 -10.27
N LEU A 124 -5.62 2.98 -9.23
CA LEU A 124 -4.68 1.97 -8.77
C LEU A 124 -5.13 1.44 -7.40
N PHE A 125 -5.27 0.12 -7.29
CA PHE A 125 -5.61 -0.58 -6.05
C PHE A 125 -4.39 -1.34 -5.52
N VAL A 126 -3.92 -1.01 -4.32
CA VAL A 126 -2.75 -1.65 -3.70
C VAL A 126 -3.13 -2.21 -2.33
N PRO A 127 -3.28 -3.53 -2.18
CA PRO A 127 -3.54 -4.13 -0.87
C PRO A 127 -2.29 -3.99 0.00
N GLU A 128 -2.45 -3.52 1.24
CA GLU A 128 -1.36 -3.29 2.20
C GLU A 128 -1.55 -4.14 3.48
N GLY A 129 -2.32 -5.22 3.38
CA GLY A 129 -2.75 -6.08 4.47
C GLY A 129 -4.25 -5.90 4.75
N ARG A 130 -4.59 -5.41 5.95
CA ARG A 130 -5.98 -5.14 6.37
C ARG A 130 -6.61 -3.93 5.67
N GLN A 131 -5.79 -3.14 4.99
CA GLN A 131 -6.15 -1.92 4.29
C GLN A 131 -5.72 -2.00 2.83
N THR A 132 -6.51 -1.40 1.94
CA THR A 132 -6.16 -1.20 0.53
C THR A 132 -6.04 0.27 0.23
N ARG A 133 -4.91 0.68 -0.32
CA ARG A 133 -4.70 2.04 -0.79
C ARG A 133 -5.22 2.17 -2.22
N ILE A 134 -6.09 3.14 -2.44
CA ILE A 134 -6.67 3.48 -3.73
C ILE A 134 -6.14 4.86 -4.15
N VAL A 135 -5.47 4.91 -5.29
CA VAL A 135 -4.93 6.16 -5.86
C VAL A 135 -5.55 6.37 -7.23
N TRP A 136 -6.17 7.52 -7.47
CA TRP A 136 -6.70 7.86 -8.78
C TRP A 136 -6.30 9.25 -9.24
N MET A 137 -6.13 9.39 -10.55
CA MET A 137 -5.66 10.60 -11.20
C MET A 137 -6.61 11.04 -12.32
N PRO A 138 -6.71 12.35 -12.58
CA PRO A 138 -7.44 12.86 -13.73
C PRO A 138 -6.71 12.49 -15.02
N ASP A 139 -7.46 12.38 -16.11
CA ASP A 139 -6.91 12.23 -17.46
C ASP A 139 -6.03 13.46 -17.78
N GLY A 140 -4.73 13.27 -18.01
CA GLY A 140 -3.76 14.34 -18.28
C GLY A 140 -3.68 14.79 -19.74
N GLY A 141 -3.19 16.02 -19.98
CA GLY A 141 -2.79 16.55 -21.30
C GLY A 141 -3.94 16.84 -22.27
N PRO A 142 -3.66 17.36 -23.49
CA PRO A 142 -4.63 17.30 -24.59
C PRO A 142 -4.69 15.84 -25.08
N ASP A 143 -5.73 15.11 -24.66
CA ASP A 143 -5.98 13.74 -25.14
C ASP A 143 -6.45 13.83 -26.61
N PRO A 144 -5.74 13.22 -27.58
CA PRO A 144 -6.14 13.26 -28.98
C PRO A 144 -7.43 12.46 -29.24
N ARG A 145 -7.88 11.64 -28.28
CA ARG A 145 -9.12 10.85 -28.41
C ARG A 145 -10.32 11.72 -28.02
N PRO A 146 -11.32 11.89 -28.91
CA PRO A 146 -12.54 12.59 -28.57
C PRO A 146 -13.32 11.84 -27.47
N GLY A 147 -14.07 12.59 -26.66
CA GLY A 147 -15.00 12.04 -25.67
C GLY A 147 -14.75 12.48 -24.23
N PRO A 148 -15.53 11.92 -23.28
CA PRO A 148 -15.46 12.30 -21.87
C PRO A 148 -14.11 11.99 -21.22
N ARG A 149 -13.71 12.83 -20.27
CA ARG A 149 -12.44 12.75 -19.53
C ARG A 149 -12.67 12.62 -18.04
N HIS A 150 -11.92 11.77 -17.38
CA HIS A 150 -11.97 11.66 -15.92
C HIS A 150 -11.27 12.85 -15.28
N VAL A 151 -11.94 13.52 -14.33
CA VAL A 151 -11.44 14.76 -13.71
C VAL A 151 -11.11 14.60 -12.23
N ALA A 152 -11.54 13.50 -11.60
CA ALA A 152 -11.34 13.26 -10.18
C ALA A 152 -9.89 12.87 -9.85
N ARG A 153 -9.46 13.23 -8.63
CA ARG A 153 -8.18 12.84 -8.04
C ARG A 153 -8.39 12.38 -6.61
N GLY A 154 -7.61 11.39 -6.17
CA GLY A 154 -7.54 11.05 -4.75
C GLY A 154 -6.47 10.02 -4.41
N ASN A 155 -6.21 9.89 -3.11
CA ASN A 155 -5.28 8.94 -2.51
C ASN A 155 -5.81 8.59 -1.13
N VAL A 156 -6.53 7.48 -1.04
CA VAL A 156 -7.31 7.12 0.13
C VAL A 156 -7.04 5.67 0.50
N VAL A 157 -7.22 5.35 1.78
CA VAL A 157 -7.10 4.00 2.29
C VAL A 157 -8.48 3.52 2.72
N VAL A 158 -8.86 2.30 2.33
CA VAL A 158 -10.13 1.64 2.67
C VAL A 158 -9.86 0.28 3.31
N GLY A 159 -10.86 -0.35 3.94
CA GLY A 159 -10.71 -1.71 4.46
C GLY A 159 -10.60 -2.74 3.32
N SER A 160 -9.59 -3.62 3.34
CA SER A 160 -9.36 -4.59 2.26
C SER A 160 -10.50 -5.58 2.11
N GLU A 161 -11.04 -6.06 3.23
CA GLU A 161 -12.13 -7.05 3.24
C GLU A 161 -13.42 -6.46 2.67
N ALA A 162 -13.79 -5.25 3.12
CA ALA A 162 -14.96 -4.54 2.60
C ALA A 162 -14.82 -4.26 1.10
N LEU A 163 -13.65 -3.79 0.65
CA LEU A 163 -13.38 -3.60 -0.77
C LEU A 163 -13.50 -4.91 -1.56
N ALA A 164 -12.92 -6.00 -1.07
CA ALA A 164 -13.00 -7.30 -1.72
C ALA A 164 -14.45 -7.78 -1.83
N GLU A 165 -15.29 -7.54 -0.82
CA GLU A 165 -16.72 -7.83 -0.88
C GLU A 165 -17.43 -6.99 -1.96
N THR A 166 -17.16 -5.69 -2.03
CA THR A 166 -17.73 -4.81 -3.06
C THR A 166 -17.35 -5.26 -4.48
N LEU A 167 -16.06 -5.60 -4.68
CA LEU A 167 -15.58 -6.10 -5.98
C LEU A 167 -16.21 -7.44 -6.34
N ARG A 168 -16.37 -8.34 -5.36
CA ARG A 168 -17.06 -9.61 -5.53
C ARG A 168 -18.51 -9.43 -5.93
N GLY A 169 -19.23 -8.54 -5.24
CA GLY A 169 -20.63 -8.23 -5.52
C GLY A 169 -20.85 -7.71 -6.94
N LEU A 170 -19.92 -6.90 -7.46
CA LEU A 170 -19.95 -6.48 -8.88
C LEU A 170 -19.82 -7.69 -9.83
N VAL A 171 -18.85 -8.58 -9.59
CA VAL A 171 -18.64 -9.75 -10.47
C VAL A 171 -19.85 -10.67 -10.42
N ASP A 172 -20.38 -10.96 -9.23
CA ASP A 172 -21.59 -11.76 -9.05
C ASP A 172 -22.78 -11.16 -9.81
N ALA A 173 -22.97 -9.83 -9.74
CA ALA A 173 -24.04 -9.15 -10.45
C ALA A 173 -23.89 -9.20 -11.97
N VAL A 174 -22.67 -9.07 -12.49
CA VAL A 174 -22.40 -9.22 -13.93
C VAL A 174 -22.67 -10.65 -14.39
N VAL A 175 -22.21 -11.66 -13.63
CA VAL A 175 -22.47 -13.08 -13.94
C VAL A 175 -23.97 -13.41 -13.91
N ALA A 176 -24.70 -12.86 -12.94
CA ALA A 176 -26.15 -12.99 -12.87
C ALA A 176 -26.82 -12.36 -14.11
N ARG A 177 -26.42 -11.15 -14.48
CA ARG A 177 -26.93 -10.44 -15.67
C ARG A 177 -26.70 -11.22 -16.96
N LEU A 178 -25.50 -11.79 -17.15
CA LEU A 178 -25.22 -12.67 -18.30
C LEU A 178 -26.18 -13.86 -18.35
N THR A 179 -26.38 -14.50 -17.19
CA THR A 179 -27.25 -15.69 -17.06
C THR A 179 -28.71 -15.37 -17.37
N GLU A 180 -29.23 -14.23 -16.90
CA GLU A 180 -30.59 -13.74 -17.19
C GLU A 180 -30.82 -13.56 -18.70
N TRP A 181 -29.81 -13.08 -19.42
CA TRP A 181 -29.86 -12.86 -20.87
C TRP A 181 -29.47 -14.09 -21.70
N GLY A 182 -29.25 -15.24 -21.05
CA GLY A 182 -28.89 -16.49 -21.72
C GLY A 182 -27.46 -16.54 -22.24
N VAL A 183 -26.61 -15.58 -21.88
CA VAL A 183 -25.18 -15.57 -22.22
C VAL A 183 -24.44 -16.47 -21.22
N ARG A 184 -23.83 -17.53 -21.73
CA ARG A 184 -23.22 -18.61 -20.95
C ARG A 184 -21.83 -18.94 -21.44
N ASP A 185 -21.10 -19.70 -20.62
CA ASP A 185 -19.78 -20.23 -20.92
C ASP A 185 -18.73 -19.16 -21.26
N THR A 186 -18.94 -17.93 -20.76
CA THR A 186 -17.97 -16.83 -20.93
C THR A 186 -16.70 -17.08 -20.12
N PRO A 187 -15.53 -16.55 -20.54
CA PRO A 187 -14.31 -16.62 -19.75
C PRO A 187 -14.49 -16.12 -18.30
N LEU A 188 -15.24 -15.02 -18.11
CA LEU A 188 -15.60 -14.51 -16.78
C LEU A 188 -16.33 -15.56 -15.93
N GLN A 189 -17.38 -16.21 -16.46
CA GLN A 189 -18.14 -17.22 -15.71
C GLN A 189 -17.28 -18.42 -15.33
N GLN A 190 -16.40 -18.87 -16.23
CA GLN A 190 -15.50 -19.99 -15.98
C GLN A 190 -14.48 -19.66 -14.89
N GLU A 191 -13.78 -18.53 -15.03
CA GLU A 191 -12.78 -18.06 -14.06
C GLU A 191 -13.41 -17.82 -12.69
N TRP A 192 -14.56 -17.14 -12.65
CA TRP A 192 -15.24 -16.85 -11.40
C TRP A 192 -15.73 -18.11 -10.68
N THR A 193 -16.22 -19.10 -11.44
CA THR A 193 -16.60 -20.40 -10.87
C THR A 193 -15.39 -21.12 -10.27
N ALA A 194 -14.24 -21.10 -10.95
CA ALA A 194 -13.00 -21.69 -10.44
C ALA A 194 -12.53 -20.99 -9.15
N LEU A 195 -12.54 -19.65 -9.13
CA LEU A 195 -12.18 -18.86 -7.95
C LEU A 195 -13.11 -19.14 -6.76
N ARG A 196 -14.43 -19.22 -6.98
CA ARG A 196 -15.41 -19.52 -5.94
C ARG A 196 -15.29 -20.96 -5.42
N GLY A 197 -14.83 -21.89 -6.26
CA GLY A 197 -14.58 -23.28 -5.90
C GLY A 197 -13.22 -23.54 -5.25
N THR A 198 -12.36 -22.54 -5.13
CA THR A 198 -11.00 -22.69 -4.60
C THR A 198 -11.04 -23.04 -3.11
N ALA A 199 -10.43 -24.18 -2.74
CA ALA A 199 -10.34 -24.61 -1.34
C ALA A 199 -9.37 -23.72 -0.54
N GLU A 200 -9.54 -23.63 0.78
CA GLU A 200 -8.76 -22.70 1.61
C GLU A 200 -7.25 -22.93 1.56
N ASN A 201 -6.80 -24.18 1.45
CA ASN A 201 -5.38 -24.52 1.28
C ASN A 201 -4.81 -24.02 -0.06
N GLU A 202 -5.61 -24.08 -1.12
CA GLU A 202 -5.26 -23.54 -2.44
C GLU A 202 -5.29 -22.01 -2.41
N ALA A 203 -6.31 -21.41 -1.79
CA ALA A 203 -6.41 -19.97 -1.60
C ALA A 203 -5.22 -19.41 -0.80
N ALA A 204 -4.75 -20.11 0.23
CA ALA A 204 -3.55 -19.74 0.98
C ALA A 204 -2.30 -19.73 0.10
N PHE A 205 -2.14 -20.73 -0.78
CA PHE A 205 -1.07 -20.75 -1.78
C PHE A 205 -1.20 -19.58 -2.77
N CYS A 206 -2.41 -19.33 -3.29
CA CYS A 206 -2.63 -18.25 -4.26
C CYS A 206 -2.33 -16.87 -3.67
N ARG A 207 -2.74 -16.61 -2.42
CA ARG A 207 -2.36 -15.38 -1.69
C ARG A 207 -0.85 -15.28 -1.49
N ALA A 208 -0.17 -16.40 -1.20
CA ALA A 208 1.28 -16.42 -1.03
C ALA A 208 2.04 -16.15 -2.34
N ALA A 209 1.58 -16.72 -3.46
CA ALA A 209 2.12 -16.44 -4.80
C ALA A 209 1.89 -14.98 -5.20
N ALA A 210 0.69 -14.44 -4.96
CA ALA A 210 0.38 -13.04 -5.24
C ALA A 210 1.25 -12.07 -4.44
N ARG A 211 1.59 -12.37 -3.18
CA ARG A 211 2.55 -11.55 -2.39
C ARG A 211 3.96 -11.51 -3.00
N LEU A 212 4.35 -12.54 -3.76
CA LEU A 212 5.57 -12.54 -4.57
C LEU A 212 5.38 -11.80 -5.92
N GLY A 213 4.22 -11.21 -6.17
CA GLY A 213 3.89 -10.54 -7.42
C GLY A 213 3.76 -11.50 -8.60
N LEU A 214 3.34 -12.74 -8.32
CA LEU A 214 3.13 -13.80 -9.29
C LEU A 214 1.64 -14.10 -9.42
N ASP A 215 1.21 -14.38 -10.64
CA ASP A 215 -0.05 -15.06 -10.89
C ASP A 215 0.08 -16.55 -10.48
N PRO A 216 -0.81 -17.05 -9.61
CA PRO A 216 -0.69 -18.39 -9.05
C PRO A 216 -0.88 -19.51 -10.08
N TYR A 217 -1.59 -19.25 -11.18
CA TYR A 217 -1.96 -20.26 -12.16
C TYR A 217 -1.01 -20.29 -13.36
N THR A 218 -0.36 -19.16 -13.67
CA THR A 218 0.48 -19.00 -14.88
C THR A 218 1.95 -18.75 -14.59
N GLU A 219 2.29 -18.11 -13.46
CA GLU A 219 3.68 -17.67 -13.18
C GLU A 219 4.31 -18.39 -11.98
N ALA A 220 3.52 -18.92 -11.05
CA ALA A 220 4.03 -19.48 -9.80
C ALA A 220 4.67 -20.87 -9.94
N GLY A 221 4.46 -21.57 -11.06
CA GLY A 221 4.94 -22.94 -11.30
C GLY A 221 6.40 -23.20 -10.88
N PRO A 222 7.38 -22.38 -11.31
CA PRO A 222 8.80 -22.56 -10.94
C PRO A 222 9.10 -22.36 -9.45
N TYR A 223 8.19 -21.75 -8.69
CA TYR A 223 8.42 -21.32 -7.30
C TYR A 223 7.54 -22.05 -6.28
N VAL A 224 6.75 -23.04 -6.72
CA VAL A 224 5.75 -23.76 -5.89
C VAL A 224 6.36 -24.29 -4.59
N ASP A 225 7.51 -24.99 -4.68
CA ASP A 225 8.14 -25.59 -3.51
C ASP A 225 8.66 -24.53 -2.53
N GLY A 226 9.24 -23.45 -3.05
CA GLY A 226 9.69 -22.31 -2.24
C GLY A 226 8.53 -21.63 -1.51
N ILE A 227 7.42 -21.39 -2.21
CA ILE A 227 6.21 -20.79 -1.62
C ILE A 227 5.64 -21.69 -0.52
N ARG A 228 5.46 -22.98 -0.81
CA ARG A 228 4.95 -23.96 0.17
C ARG A 228 5.85 -24.07 1.38
N ARG A 229 7.17 -24.03 1.17
CA ARG A 229 8.16 -24.03 2.24
C ARG A 229 7.97 -22.83 3.16
N VAL A 230 7.86 -21.61 2.61
CA VAL A 230 7.62 -20.39 3.41
C VAL A 230 6.32 -20.51 4.22
N VAL A 231 5.22 -20.91 3.60
CA VAL A 231 3.91 -21.03 4.25
C VAL A 231 3.92 -22.05 5.40
N ARG A 232 4.73 -23.11 5.28
CA ARG A 232 4.86 -24.16 6.30
C ARG A 232 5.82 -23.78 7.43
N GLU A 233 6.95 -23.15 7.11
CA GLU A 233 8.07 -22.97 8.04
C GLU A 233 8.01 -21.65 8.81
N LEU A 234 7.34 -20.62 8.28
CA LEU A 234 7.27 -19.30 8.91
C LEU A 234 5.90 -19.05 9.55
N PRO A 235 5.86 -18.42 10.76
CA PRO A 235 4.63 -17.84 11.29
C PRO A 235 3.97 -16.90 10.29
N GLU A 236 2.64 -16.79 10.32
CA GLU A 236 1.86 -16.07 9.30
C GLU A 236 2.36 -14.64 9.02
N LEU A 237 2.63 -13.86 10.08
CA LEU A 237 3.15 -12.49 9.94
C LEU A 237 4.54 -12.44 9.30
N HIS A 238 5.40 -13.42 9.60
CA HIS A 238 6.71 -13.54 8.97
C HIS A 238 6.60 -13.95 7.51
N ALA A 239 5.76 -14.93 7.19
CA ALA A 239 5.48 -15.33 5.82
C ALA A 239 4.93 -14.14 5.00
N PHE A 240 4.04 -13.35 5.60
CA PHE A 240 3.47 -12.16 4.99
C PHE A 240 4.54 -11.12 4.63
N ASP A 241 5.36 -10.68 5.59
CA ASP A 241 6.43 -9.70 5.32
C ASP A 241 7.49 -10.28 4.37
N PHE A 242 7.88 -11.55 4.57
CA PHE A 242 8.88 -12.23 3.74
C PHE A 242 8.48 -12.28 2.27
N LEU A 243 7.28 -12.76 1.94
CA LEU A 243 6.84 -12.90 0.55
C LEU A 243 6.68 -11.55 -0.14
N ASN A 244 6.20 -10.53 0.59
CA ASN A 244 6.15 -9.17 0.06
C ASN A 244 7.54 -8.56 -0.16
N GLY A 245 8.53 -8.96 0.64
CA GLY A 245 9.91 -8.48 0.56
C GLY A 245 10.79 -9.19 -0.47
N VAL A 246 10.66 -10.51 -0.66
CA VAL A 246 11.70 -11.33 -1.34
C VAL A 246 11.40 -11.59 -2.82
N ARG A 247 12.39 -11.44 -3.70
CA ARG A 247 12.21 -11.79 -5.13
C ARG A 247 11.92 -13.30 -5.30
N PRO A 248 11.04 -13.71 -6.23
CA PRO A 248 10.70 -15.12 -6.44
C PRO A 248 11.92 -16.03 -6.58
N GLU A 249 12.92 -15.59 -7.34
CA GLU A 249 14.14 -16.35 -7.65
C GLU A 249 15.07 -16.49 -6.44
N ARG A 250 14.78 -15.79 -5.33
CA ARG A 250 15.61 -15.70 -4.12
C ARG A 250 14.93 -16.27 -2.87
N VAL A 251 13.74 -16.83 -2.99
CA VAL A 251 12.99 -17.40 -1.84
C VAL A 251 13.86 -18.39 -1.06
N THR A 252 14.50 -19.35 -1.73
CA THR A 252 15.35 -20.35 -1.09
C THR A 252 16.57 -19.73 -0.39
N ASP A 253 17.28 -18.84 -1.09
CA ASP A 253 18.48 -18.17 -0.56
C ASP A 253 18.14 -17.32 0.67
N GLN A 254 17.00 -16.63 0.65
CA GLN A 254 16.57 -15.74 1.72
C GLN A 254 16.01 -16.49 2.93
N LEU A 255 15.40 -17.66 2.74
CA LEU A 255 15.08 -18.56 3.85
C LEU A 255 16.35 -19.02 4.56
N ALA A 256 17.37 -19.42 3.79
CA ALA A 256 18.66 -19.82 4.37
C ALA A 256 19.36 -18.65 5.10
N TRP A 257 19.23 -17.42 4.59
CA TRP A 257 19.72 -16.22 5.29
C TRP A 257 18.96 -15.97 6.59
N LEU A 258 17.63 -16.14 6.60
CA LEU A 258 16.81 -15.94 7.79
C LEU A 258 17.21 -16.91 8.92
N GLU A 259 17.50 -18.17 8.60
CA GLU A 259 18.00 -19.14 9.58
C GLU A 259 19.34 -18.71 10.19
N ARG A 260 20.30 -18.26 9.36
CA ARG A 260 21.58 -17.72 9.87
C ARG A 260 21.37 -16.46 10.70
N ALA A 261 20.47 -15.57 10.28
CA ALA A 261 20.15 -14.36 11.04
C ALA A 261 19.53 -14.69 12.41
N ARG A 262 18.73 -15.75 12.53
CA ARG A 262 18.20 -16.26 13.80
C ARG A 262 19.29 -16.80 14.72
N GLU A 263 20.26 -17.53 14.16
CA GLU A 263 21.41 -18.06 14.89
C GLU A 263 22.33 -16.94 15.38
N VAL A 264 22.67 -16.00 14.49
CA VAL A 264 23.47 -14.82 14.82
C VAL A 264 22.76 -13.98 15.88
N ALA A 265 21.46 -13.74 15.76
CA ALA A 265 20.71 -13.01 16.79
C ALA A 265 20.71 -13.75 18.15
N GLY A 266 20.74 -15.08 18.17
CA GLY A 266 20.81 -15.87 19.39
C GLY A 266 22.18 -15.87 20.07
N THR A 267 23.25 -15.61 19.32
CA THR A 267 24.66 -15.68 19.75
C THR A 267 25.37 -14.34 19.73
N ALA A 268 24.70 -13.27 19.27
CA ALA A 268 25.27 -11.95 19.08
C ALA A 268 25.91 -11.45 20.38
N PRO A 269 27.19 -11.04 20.37
CA PRO A 269 27.87 -10.58 21.59
C PRO A 269 27.12 -9.40 22.20
N ALA A 270 27.09 -9.37 23.53
CA ALA A 270 26.45 -8.31 24.30
C ALA A 270 26.99 -6.93 23.90
N GLY A 271 26.17 -6.10 23.27
CA GLY A 271 26.42 -4.66 23.19
C GLY A 271 26.13 -3.97 24.53
N ARG A 272 25.11 -4.47 25.25
CA ARG A 272 24.66 -4.07 26.59
C ARG A 272 23.62 -5.13 27.03
N PRO A 273 23.51 -5.53 28.30
CA PRO A 273 22.38 -6.35 28.74
C PRO A 273 21.05 -5.65 28.41
N ALA A 274 19.97 -6.41 28.25
CA ALA A 274 18.62 -5.89 28.02
C ALA A 274 18.30 -4.82 29.07
N ASP A 275 18.41 -3.55 28.69
CA ASP A 275 17.99 -2.44 29.52
C ASP A 275 16.46 -2.56 29.66
N PRO A 276 15.87 -2.47 30.86
CA PRO A 276 14.42 -2.47 31.05
C PRO A 276 13.72 -1.39 30.21
N ALA A 277 14.45 -0.42 29.67
CA ALA A 277 14.01 0.57 28.68
C ALA A 277 13.00 0.07 27.64
N VAL A 278 13.26 -1.05 26.95
CA VAL A 278 12.31 -1.53 25.92
C VAL A 278 11.01 -2.04 26.56
N ALA A 279 11.08 -2.70 27.71
CA ALA A 279 9.89 -3.13 28.44
C ALA A 279 9.10 -1.92 28.96
N GLU A 280 9.77 -0.90 29.47
CA GLU A 280 9.14 0.35 29.93
C GLU A 280 8.48 1.10 28.76
N LEU A 281 9.17 1.25 27.63
CA LEU A 281 8.62 1.86 26.42
C LEU A 281 7.38 1.13 25.90
N ARG A 282 7.33 -0.20 26.04
CA ARG A 282 6.14 -1.01 25.72
C ARG A 282 4.95 -0.67 26.60
N GLU A 283 5.17 -0.32 27.87
CA GLU A 283 4.11 0.13 28.77
C GLU A 283 3.68 1.57 28.45
N VAL A 284 4.64 2.48 28.25
CA VAL A 284 4.38 3.88 27.85
C VAL A 284 3.58 3.98 26.53
N CYS A 285 3.78 3.01 25.64
CA CYS A 285 3.13 2.94 24.33
C CYS A 285 1.98 1.92 24.26
N ALA A 286 1.53 1.37 25.39
CA ALA A 286 0.59 0.25 25.41
C ALA A 286 -0.74 0.57 24.71
N ASP A 287 -1.31 1.76 24.91
CA ASP A 287 -2.56 2.15 24.25
C ASP A 287 -2.38 2.32 22.74
N VAL A 288 -1.25 2.84 22.26
CA VAL A 288 -1.01 2.97 20.81
C VAL A 288 -0.85 1.59 20.17
N ARG A 289 -0.17 0.67 20.86
CA ARG A 289 -0.08 -0.74 20.46
C ARG A 289 -1.46 -1.38 20.40
N GLU A 290 -2.28 -1.20 21.43
CA GLU A 290 -3.65 -1.72 21.47
C GLU A 290 -4.48 -1.17 20.30
N LYS A 291 -4.43 0.14 20.05
CA LYS A 291 -5.09 0.79 18.90
C LYS A 291 -4.68 0.14 17.57
N PHE A 292 -3.37 -0.08 17.37
CA PHE A 292 -2.84 -0.64 16.12
C PHE A 292 -3.30 -2.07 15.85
N PHE A 293 -3.38 -2.92 16.89
CA PHE A 293 -3.80 -4.31 16.73
C PHE A 293 -5.31 -4.52 16.87
N HIS A 294 -6.08 -3.53 17.31
CA HIS A 294 -7.52 -3.67 17.53
C HIS A 294 -8.24 -4.18 16.26
N PRO A 295 -8.99 -5.29 16.33
CA PRO A 295 -9.80 -5.79 15.22
C PRO A 295 -10.81 -4.74 14.73
N GLY A 296 -10.99 -4.61 13.42
CA GLY A 296 -11.90 -3.60 12.84
C GLY A 296 -11.47 -2.13 12.95
N ARG A 297 -10.42 -1.81 13.72
CA ARG A 297 -9.85 -0.47 13.74
C ARG A 297 -8.87 -0.29 12.59
N LEU A 298 -8.95 0.86 11.92
CA LEU A 298 -8.23 1.12 10.68
C LEU A 298 -7.66 2.55 10.69
N ASP A 299 -6.92 2.93 11.74
CA ASP A 299 -6.22 4.22 11.72
C ASP A 299 -5.12 4.24 10.64
N ASN A 300 -4.67 5.44 10.28
CA ASN A 300 -3.51 5.58 9.41
C ASN A 300 -2.24 5.17 10.17
N ALA A 301 -1.60 4.09 9.74
CA ALA A 301 -0.36 3.57 10.34
C ALA A 301 0.75 4.62 10.46
N TRP A 302 0.88 5.54 9.50
CA TRP A 302 1.88 6.61 9.57
C TRP A 302 1.67 7.50 10.79
N HIS A 303 0.43 7.92 11.03
CA HIS A 303 0.09 8.78 12.17
C HIS A 303 0.32 8.07 13.50
N LEU A 304 -0.04 6.78 13.60
CA LEU A 304 0.29 5.98 14.79
C LEU A 304 1.80 5.87 15.00
N GLY A 305 2.58 5.77 13.92
CA GLY A 305 4.05 5.77 13.97
C GLY A 305 4.58 7.09 14.53
N TYR A 306 4.03 8.23 14.09
CA TYR A 306 4.37 9.55 14.62
C TYR A 306 4.03 9.69 16.11
N GLU A 307 2.87 9.18 16.53
CA GLU A 307 2.45 9.19 17.94
C GLU A 307 3.42 8.35 18.80
N LEU A 308 3.79 7.16 18.34
CA LEU A 308 4.78 6.30 19.01
C LEU A 308 6.14 7.02 19.15
N ALA A 309 6.62 7.64 18.08
CA ALA A 309 7.93 8.31 18.09
C ALA A 309 7.98 9.47 19.09
N ARG A 310 6.93 10.31 19.13
CA ARG A 310 6.84 11.42 20.09
C ARG A 310 6.85 10.94 21.53
N ARG A 311 6.19 9.82 21.83
CA ARG A 311 6.22 9.20 23.16
C ARG A 311 7.60 8.67 23.53
N VAL A 312 8.29 8.04 22.60
CA VAL A 312 9.67 7.56 22.81
C VAL A 312 10.61 8.73 23.10
N ARG A 313 10.51 9.84 22.36
CA ARG A 313 11.32 11.05 22.61
C ARG A 313 11.01 11.70 23.95
N ALA A 314 9.73 11.81 24.30
CA ALA A 314 9.29 12.35 25.58
C ALA A 314 9.79 11.50 26.75
N TRP A 315 9.71 10.17 26.61
CA TRP A 315 10.24 9.23 27.59
C TRP A 315 11.76 9.36 27.77
N SER A 316 12.50 9.54 26.67
CA SER A 316 13.96 9.71 26.72
C SER A 316 14.41 11.11 27.12
N GLY A 317 13.49 12.07 27.27
CA GLY A 317 13.81 13.47 27.58
C GLY A 317 14.58 14.21 26.50
N VAL A 318 14.49 13.79 25.24
CA VAL A 318 15.23 14.39 24.11
C VAL A 318 14.31 15.41 23.41
N ALA A 319 14.72 16.69 23.38
CA ALA A 319 13.90 17.77 22.81
C ALA A 319 13.75 17.63 21.29
N ASP A 320 12.66 18.10 20.68
CA ASP A 320 12.37 17.86 19.24
C ASP A 320 13.46 18.37 18.28
N THR A 321 14.26 19.36 18.69
CA THR A 321 15.38 19.94 17.92
C THR A 321 16.70 19.20 18.12
N GLU A 322 16.74 18.17 18.98
CA GLU A 322 17.95 17.43 19.30
C GLU A 322 18.03 16.08 18.58
N ARG A 323 19.26 15.61 18.35
CA ARG A 323 19.54 14.29 17.79
C ARG A 323 19.16 13.17 18.78
N PHE A 324 18.41 12.17 18.30
CA PHE A 324 18.09 10.97 19.08
C PHE A 324 19.12 9.86 18.81
N GLU A 325 19.62 9.18 19.84
CA GLU A 325 20.58 8.07 19.68
C GLU A 325 19.91 6.70 19.65
N THR A 326 19.92 6.04 18.49
CA THR A 326 19.22 4.77 18.26
C THR A 326 20.00 3.53 18.71
N ASP A 327 21.32 3.62 18.77
CA ASP A 327 22.21 2.53 19.17
C ASP A 327 22.16 2.21 20.67
N ALA A 328 21.64 3.14 21.48
CA ALA A 328 21.44 2.93 22.92
C ALA A 328 20.39 1.85 23.25
N LEU A 329 19.47 1.53 22.34
CA LEU A 329 18.32 0.67 22.61
C LEU A 329 18.40 -0.74 21.99
N LEU A 330 19.43 -1.03 21.19
CA LEU A 330 19.58 -2.34 20.53
C LEU A 330 21.01 -2.65 20.09
N ALA A 331 21.33 -3.94 20.00
CA ALA A 331 22.54 -4.42 19.33
C ALA A 331 22.32 -4.49 17.81
N TYR A 332 23.31 -4.05 17.04
CA TYR A 332 23.29 -4.10 15.58
C TYR A 332 24.37 -5.04 15.05
N VAL A 333 23.97 -6.04 14.28
CA VAL A 333 24.87 -7.02 13.63
C VAL A 333 24.61 -7.03 12.12
N THR A 334 25.64 -7.37 11.35
CA THR A 334 25.50 -7.58 9.90
C THR A 334 25.83 -9.01 9.55
N GLU A 335 24.87 -9.69 8.93
CA GLU A 335 25.03 -11.01 8.31
C GLU A 335 24.83 -10.83 6.80
N PRO A 336 25.90 -10.61 6.02
CA PRO A 336 25.78 -10.18 4.64
C PRO A 336 25.28 -11.31 3.73
N THR A 337 24.41 -10.99 2.78
CA THR A 337 24.10 -11.87 1.64
C THR A 337 25.14 -11.69 0.51
N PRO A 338 25.43 -12.72 -0.30
CA PRO A 338 26.38 -12.62 -1.41
C PRO A 338 25.86 -11.79 -2.60
N TYR A 339 24.64 -11.26 -2.50
CA TYR A 339 23.99 -10.42 -3.48
C TYR A 339 23.32 -9.24 -2.80
N VAL A 340 23.05 -8.18 -3.55
CA VAL A 340 22.29 -7.04 -3.05
C VAL A 340 20.80 -7.33 -3.20
N ASP A 341 20.16 -7.73 -2.11
CA ASP A 341 18.70 -7.67 -2.00
C ASP A 341 18.29 -6.32 -1.40
N ARG A 342 17.31 -5.68 -2.01
CA ARG A 342 16.71 -4.43 -1.51
C ARG A 342 15.36 -4.68 -0.84
N GLY A 343 14.86 -5.91 -0.92
CA GLY A 343 13.54 -6.32 -0.49
C GLY A 343 13.49 -6.77 0.97
N LEU A 344 14.24 -7.82 1.33
CA LEU A 344 14.44 -8.24 2.72
C LEU A 344 15.64 -7.51 3.33
N VAL A 345 15.38 -6.68 4.33
CA VAL A 345 16.34 -5.69 4.83
C VAL A 345 17.02 -6.15 6.11
N ALA A 346 16.23 -6.64 7.08
CA ALA A 346 16.75 -7.07 8.36
C ALA A 346 15.79 -8.04 9.08
N PHE A 347 16.34 -8.76 10.05
CA PHE A 347 15.64 -9.57 11.03
C PHE A 347 15.88 -8.97 12.41
N GLY A 348 14.84 -8.90 13.24
CA GLY A 348 14.95 -8.44 14.62
C GLY A 348 14.47 -9.50 15.60
N ARG A 349 15.10 -9.53 16.77
CA ARG A 349 14.72 -10.36 17.92
C ARG A 349 14.78 -9.53 19.21
N ARG A 350 13.64 -9.37 19.87
CA ARG A 350 13.49 -8.61 21.12
C ARG A 350 14.16 -9.32 22.29
N GLU A 351 13.94 -10.63 22.40
CA GLU A 351 14.38 -11.48 23.50
C GLU A 351 15.58 -12.31 23.07
N ALA A 352 16.71 -11.66 22.79
CA ALA A 352 17.98 -12.36 22.61
C ALA A 352 18.71 -12.52 23.96
N ALA A 353 19.71 -13.40 24.00
CA ALA A 353 20.52 -13.68 25.20
C ALA A 353 21.10 -12.40 25.85
N HIS A 354 21.26 -11.33 25.06
CA HIS A 354 21.84 -10.06 25.49
C HIS A 354 20.95 -8.86 25.15
N GLY A 355 19.63 -9.03 25.03
CA GLY A 355 18.67 -7.95 24.75
C GLY A 355 18.34 -7.75 23.27
N PRO A 356 17.60 -6.68 22.92
CA PRO A 356 17.08 -6.48 21.58
C PRO A 356 18.18 -6.43 20.54
N THR A 357 18.07 -7.26 19.51
CA THR A 357 19.10 -7.43 18.47
C THR A 357 18.51 -7.29 17.09
N LEU A 358 19.19 -6.53 16.24
CA LEU A 358 18.88 -6.31 14.83
C LEU A 358 20.00 -6.89 13.97
N VAL A 359 19.65 -7.80 13.07
CA VAL A 359 20.56 -8.41 12.10
C VAL A 359 20.22 -7.92 10.70
N SER A 360 21.12 -7.18 10.09
CA SER A 360 20.97 -6.62 8.74
C SER A 360 21.54 -7.56 7.67
N SER A 361 20.90 -7.61 6.50
CA SER A 361 21.35 -8.42 5.34
C SER A 361 22.55 -7.81 4.60
N ARG A 362 22.95 -6.58 4.95
CA ARG A 362 24.09 -5.87 4.34
C ARG A 362 24.63 -4.79 5.26
N ARG A 363 25.86 -4.35 4.99
CA ARG A 363 26.47 -3.22 5.68
C ARG A 363 25.83 -1.92 5.22
N TYR A 364 25.49 -1.06 6.19
CA TYR A 364 24.96 0.27 5.96
C TYR A 364 25.95 1.33 6.43
N THR A 365 25.99 2.47 5.73
CA THR A 365 26.57 3.70 6.27
C THR A 365 25.73 4.23 7.43
N GLU A 366 26.25 5.19 8.20
CA GLU A 366 25.63 5.62 9.46
C GLU A 366 24.18 6.11 9.31
N ARG A 367 23.89 7.02 8.38
CA ARG A 367 22.54 7.61 8.21
C ARG A 367 21.47 6.55 7.86
N PRO A 368 21.65 5.68 6.83
CA PRO A 368 20.71 4.58 6.58
C PRO A 368 20.64 3.54 7.71
N ARG A 369 21.75 3.30 8.42
CA ARG A 369 21.77 2.40 9.58
C ARG A 369 20.87 2.94 10.69
N ARG A 370 20.98 4.24 11.02
CA ARG A 370 20.12 4.90 12.02
C ARG A 370 18.64 4.78 11.66
N PHE A 371 18.28 4.99 10.39
CA PHE A 371 16.90 4.78 9.92
C PHE A 371 16.43 3.34 10.10
N LEU A 372 17.28 2.36 9.80
CA LEU A 372 16.97 0.95 10.01
C LEU A 372 16.83 0.59 11.51
N GLN A 373 17.69 1.13 12.36
CA GLN A 373 17.62 0.95 13.82
C GLN A 373 16.34 1.58 14.39
N ALA A 374 15.96 2.78 13.96
CA ALA A 374 14.71 3.42 14.35
C ALA A 374 13.48 2.57 13.98
N ARG A 375 13.46 2.00 12.76
CA ARG A 375 12.41 1.04 12.37
C ARG A 375 12.37 -0.18 13.30
N ALA A 376 13.53 -0.73 13.67
CA ALA A 376 13.60 -1.86 14.59
C ALA A 376 13.10 -1.53 15.99
N ILE A 377 13.41 -0.33 16.51
CA ILE A 377 12.87 0.16 17.79
C ILE A 377 11.34 0.16 17.77
N CYS A 378 10.72 0.64 16.68
CA CYS A 378 9.27 0.58 16.52
C CYS A 378 8.73 -0.85 16.68
N HIS A 379 9.38 -1.82 16.04
CA HIS A 379 8.98 -3.22 16.10
C HIS A 379 9.17 -3.82 17.50
N PHE A 380 10.28 -3.53 18.18
CA PHE A 380 10.50 -3.99 19.57
C PHE A 380 9.42 -3.49 20.54
N ILE A 381 8.95 -2.26 20.34
CA ILE A 381 7.92 -1.62 21.18
C ILE A 381 6.51 -2.08 20.79
N CYS A 382 6.22 -2.13 19.50
CA CYS A 382 4.85 -2.32 19.02
C CYS A 382 4.50 -3.80 18.84
N ASP A 383 5.37 -4.63 18.28
CA ASP A 383 4.96 -5.99 17.90
C ASP A 383 4.72 -6.90 19.12
N ASN A 384 3.78 -7.82 18.97
CA ASN A 384 3.50 -8.85 19.98
C ASN A 384 4.56 -9.94 19.94
N ASP A 385 4.90 -10.40 18.73
CA ASP A 385 5.95 -11.40 18.53
C ASP A 385 7.33 -10.85 18.91
N PRO A 386 8.20 -11.68 19.52
CA PRO A 386 9.56 -11.28 19.84
C PRO A 386 10.44 -11.17 18.60
N ASP A 387 10.12 -11.90 17.53
CA ASP A 387 10.84 -11.89 16.26
C ASP A 387 10.07 -11.05 15.22
N PHE A 388 10.79 -10.41 14.29
CA PHE A 388 10.18 -9.68 13.18
C PHE A 388 11.09 -9.53 11.97
N LEU A 389 10.49 -9.15 10.84
CA LEU A 389 11.19 -8.84 9.60
C LEU A 389 11.01 -7.36 9.26
N ILE A 390 12.09 -6.74 8.80
CA ILE A 390 12.05 -5.44 8.16
C ILE A 390 12.20 -5.66 6.66
N VAL A 391 11.20 -5.23 5.90
CA VAL A 391 11.17 -5.36 4.44
C VAL A 391 10.92 -4.01 3.77
N ALA A 392 11.24 -3.92 2.48
CA ALA A 392 10.98 -2.73 1.67
C ALA A 392 9.51 -2.60 1.24
N ALA A 393 8.67 -3.62 1.47
CA ALA A 393 7.25 -3.56 1.14
C ALA A 393 6.51 -2.43 1.90
N HIS A 394 5.43 -1.94 1.32
CA HIS A 394 4.56 -0.90 1.89
C HIS A 394 3.33 -1.53 2.55
N THR A 395 3.58 -2.45 3.48
CA THR A 395 2.51 -3.05 4.28
C THR A 395 2.17 -2.14 5.47
N HIS A 396 0.99 -2.31 6.05
CA HIS A 396 0.52 -1.52 7.21
C HIS A 396 1.56 -1.44 8.36
N ARG A 397 2.15 -2.58 8.74
CA ARG A 397 3.21 -2.67 9.76
C ARG A 397 4.48 -1.92 9.37
N GLN A 398 4.87 -2.01 8.10
CA GLN A 398 6.07 -1.33 7.59
C GLN A 398 5.84 0.17 7.38
N HIS A 399 4.61 0.62 7.19
CA HIS A 399 4.25 2.05 7.22
C HIS A 399 4.33 2.62 8.64
N LEU A 400 3.81 1.91 9.64
CA LEU A 400 3.97 2.28 11.06
C LEU A 400 5.44 2.50 11.41
N ALA A 401 6.30 1.53 11.10
CA ALA A 401 7.73 1.59 11.40
C ALA A 401 8.45 2.73 10.64
N ARG A 402 8.04 3.03 9.40
CA ARG A 402 8.60 4.17 8.64
C ARG A 402 8.14 5.51 9.21
N GLY A 403 6.87 5.65 9.58
CA GLY A 403 6.35 6.84 10.25
C GLY A 403 7.07 7.11 11.55
N PHE A 404 7.19 6.07 12.38
CA PHE A 404 7.99 6.11 13.58
C PHE A 404 9.43 6.56 13.31
N ALA A 405 10.11 5.95 12.34
CA ALA A 405 11.50 6.28 12.06
C ALA A 405 11.71 7.70 11.53
N LEU A 406 10.78 8.24 10.72
CA LEU A 406 10.85 9.64 10.28
C LEU A 406 10.73 10.58 11.47
N GLU A 407 9.69 10.40 12.29
CA GLU A 407 9.40 11.30 13.41
C GLU A 407 10.37 11.16 14.57
N LEU A 408 10.93 9.96 14.80
CA LEU A 408 11.94 9.77 15.83
C LEU A 408 13.25 10.48 15.47
N LEU A 409 13.67 10.40 14.20
CA LEU A 409 14.98 10.88 13.77
C LEU A 409 14.99 12.36 13.41
N ALA A 410 13.94 12.87 12.78
CA ALA A 410 13.77 14.29 12.47
C ALA A 410 12.31 14.68 12.75
N PRO A 411 11.96 15.07 13.99
CA PRO A 411 10.59 15.40 14.35
C PRO A 411 10.07 16.58 13.51
N ALA A 412 8.85 16.49 12.98
CA ALA A 412 8.30 17.56 12.14
C ALA A 412 8.26 18.91 12.86
N ARG A 413 7.99 18.91 14.17
CA ARG A 413 8.01 20.12 15.01
C ARG A 413 9.42 20.72 15.11
N GLY A 414 10.43 19.89 15.32
CA GLY A 414 11.81 20.34 15.40
C GLY A 414 12.32 20.85 14.05
N VAL A 415 11.96 20.19 12.95
CA VAL A 415 12.26 20.67 11.58
C VAL A 415 11.66 22.06 11.35
N ALA A 416 10.39 22.26 11.69
CA ALA A 416 9.72 23.56 11.56
C ALA A 416 10.38 24.65 12.43
N GLU A 417 10.81 24.30 13.64
CA GLU A 417 11.50 25.23 14.55
C GLU A 417 12.88 25.64 14.01
N LEU A 418 13.67 24.68 13.50
CA LEU A 418 14.99 24.93 12.94
C LEU A 418 14.95 25.80 11.67
N LEU A 419 13.88 25.69 10.88
CA LEU A 419 13.66 26.57 9.73
C LEU A 419 13.34 28.01 10.14
N GLY A 420 12.86 28.25 11.36
CA GLY A 420 12.55 29.57 11.92
C GLY A 420 11.37 30.31 11.27
N ARG A 421 11.06 30.04 9.99
CA ARG A 421 9.92 30.57 9.21
C ARG A 421 9.46 29.55 8.15
N PRO A 422 8.48 28.68 8.44
CA PRO A 422 8.00 27.68 7.49
C PRO A 422 7.42 28.29 6.18
N ASP A 423 6.95 29.54 6.24
CA ASP A 423 6.43 30.30 5.09
C ASP A 423 7.53 30.84 4.15
N GLY A 424 8.81 30.65 4.51
CA GLY A 424 9.96 31.02 3.70
C GLY A 424 10.28 30.00 2.60
N LEU A 425 11.08 30.40 1.61
CA LEU A 425 11.59 29.47 0.61
C LEU A 425 12.55 28.48 1.28
N VAL A 426 12.15 27.21 1.43
CA VAL A 426 13.02 26.13 1.91
C VAL A 426 14.00 25.75 0.80
N THR A 427 15.29 25.89 1.06
CA THR A 427 16.36 25.55 0.11
C THR A 427 16.90 24.14 0.34
N ALA A 428 17.64 23.61 -0.64
CA ALA A 428 18.35 22.34 -0.47
C ALA A 428 19.43 22.41 0.62
N GLU A 429 20.06 23.59 0.80
CA GLU A 429 21.05 23.82 1.85
C GLU A 429 20.43 23.73 3.25
N ASP A 430 19.21 24.27 3.43
CA ASP A 430 18.47 24.14 4.70
C ASP A 430 18.18 22.67 5.02
N VAL A 431 17.75 21.90 4.02
CA VAL A 431 17.48 20.45 4.17
C VAL A 431 18.75 19.67 4.52
N GLU A 432 19.88 19.99 3.88
CA GLU A 432 21.17 19.36 4.16
C GLU A 432 21.66 19.66 5.57
N GLN A 433 21.60 20.93 6.01
CA GLN A 433 22.00 21.34 7.36
C GLN A 433 21.15 20.67 8.43
N ILE A 434 19.82 20.70 8.29
CA ILE A 434 18.91 20.06 9.24
C ILE A 434 19.14 18.55 9.30
N ALA A 435 19.37 17.90 8.15
CA ALA A 435 19.68 16.47 8.11
C ALA A 435 21.02 16.15 8.82
N GLU A 436 22.01 17.04 8.73
CA GLU A 436 23.26 16.92 9.46
C GLU A 436 23.08 17.06 10.97
N ASP A 437 22.33 18.07 11.42
CA ASP A 437 22.03 18.32 12.84
C ASP A 437 21.36 17.12 13.50
N TYR A 438 20.41 16.48 12.81
CA TYR A 438 19.75 15.25 13.29
C TYR A 438 20.56 13.96 13.08
N GLY A 439 21.65 14.00 12.31
CA GLY A 439 22.37 12.81 11.87
C GLY A 439 21.50 11.86 11.04
N ALA A 440 20.57 12.42 10.24
CA ALA A 440 19.63 11.70 9.39
C ALA A 440 19.98 11.86 7.90
N GLY A 441 19.30 11.13 7.01
CA GLY A 441 19.40 11.37 5.57
C GLY A 441 18.50 12.53 5.14
N THR A 442 18.88 13.29 4.11
CA THR A 442 18.08 14.41 3.57
C THR A 442 16.64 14.01 3.25
N ILE A 443 16.46 12.82 2.67
CA ILE A 443 15.13 12.26 2.36
C ILE A 443 14.20 12.13 3.58
N VAL A 444 14.75 11.99 4.79
CA VAL A 444 13.95 11.97 6.03
C VAL A 444 13.35 13.34 6.30
N VAL A 445 14.15 14.39 6.14
CA VAL A 445 13.74 15.79 6.33
C VAL A 445 12.78 16.21 5.22
N GLU A 446 13.08 15.90 3.96
CA GLU A 446 12.18 16.14 2.80
C GLU A 446 10.81 15.50 3.03
N HIS A 447 10.75 14.25 3.49
CA HIS A 447 9.47 13.62 3.79
C HIS A 447 8.73 14.27 4.96
N GLN A 448 9.42 14.82 5.95
CA GLN A 448 8.74 15.54 7.04
C GLN A 448 8.18 16.88 6.57
N LEU A 449 8.91 17.57 5.70
CA LEU A 449 8.43 18.75 5.01
C LEU A 449 7.15 18.45 4.24
N ASP A 450 7.20 17.47 3.34
CA ASP A 450 6.07 17.11 2.47
C ASP A 450 4.85 16.61 3.25
N ASN A 451 5.05 15.81 4.31
CA ASN A 451 3.95 15.11 4.96
C ASN A 451 3.32 15.87 6.14
N GLN A 452 4.09 16.72 6.84
CA GLN A 452 3.64 17.33 8.10
C GLN A 452 3.83 18.84 8.18
N VAL A 453 4.90 19.40 7.59
CA VAL A 453 5.20 20.84 7.69
C VAL A 453 4.48 21.62 6.61
N LEU A 454 4.74 21.31 5.33
CA LEU A 454 4.18 22.01 4.17
C LEU A 454 2.80 21.49 3.76
N ALA A 455 2.40 20.31 4.26
CA ALA A 455 1.07 19.75 4.03
C ALA A 455 -0.07 20.66 4.53
N GLN A 456 0.23 21.58 5.45
CA GLN A 456 -0.73 22.56 5.98
C GLN A 456 -0.86 23.82 5.11
N ASP A 457 0.20 24.21 4.37
CA ASP A 457 0.24 25.41 3.52
C ASP A 457 -0.19 25.17 2.07
N PHE A 458 -0.31 23.89 1.68
CA PHE A 458 -0.98 23.49 0.45
C PHE A 458 -2.25 22.68 0.78
N PRO A 459 -3.30 23.29 1.37
CA PRO A 459 -4.61 22.69 1.28
C PRO A 459 -4.92 22.56 -0.21
N PHE A 460 -4.94 21.33 -0.70
CA PHE A 460 -5.40 21.05 -2.05
C PHE A 460 -6.83 21.56 -2.13
N THR A 461 -7.00 22.76 -2.67
CA THR A 461 -8.30 23.30 -3.00
C THR A 461 -8.70 22.54 -4.25
N PRO A 462 -9.76 21.70 -4.21
CA PRO A 462 -10.31 21.18 -5.44
C PRO A 462 -10.55 22.41 -6.31
N VAL A 463 -10.07 22.40 -7.55
CA VAL A 463 -10.57 23.38 -8.51
C VAL A 463 -12.07 23.12 -8.55
N GLU A 464 -12.86 24.00 -7.91
CA GLU A 464 -14.30 23.94 -8.06
C GLU A 464 -14.53 24.04 -9.57
N PRO A 465 -15.20 23.06 -10.18
CA PRO A 465 -15.54 23.19 -11.58
C PRO A 465 -16.27 24.52 -11.71
N THR A 466 -15.81 25.36 -12.62
CA THR A 466 -16.30 26.74 -12.85
C THR A 466 -17.78 26.78 -13.29
N VAL A 467 -18.43 25.62 -13.31
CA VAL A 467 -19.83 25.41 -13.64
C VAL A 467 -20.57 25.04 -12.35
N VAL A 468 -21.46 25.94 -11.94
CA VAL A 468 -22.39 25.77 -10.82
C VAL A 468 -23.06 24.39 -10.91
N ARG A 469 -23.00 23.63 -9.80
CA ARG A 469 -23.71 22.35 -9.61
C ARG A 469 -25.18 22.48 -10.01
N ALA A 470 -25.49 22.06 -11.22
CA ALA A 470 -26.83 21.71 -11.66
C ALA A 470 -26.80 20.29 -12.26
N ALA A 471 -26.19 19.34 -11.55
CA ALA A 471 -26.33 17.94 -11.90
C ALA A 471 -27.64 17.42 -11.26
N PRO A 472 -28.65 17.01 -12.03
CA PRO A 472 -29.77 16.28 -11.47
C PRO A 472 -29.22 15.00 -10.82
N ARG A 473 -29.49 14.80 -9.52
CA ARG A 473 -29.27 13.51 -8.87
C ARG A 473 -30.17 12.50 -9.58
N TYR A 474 -29.60 11.71 -10.48
CA TYR A 474 -30.29 10.55 -11.04
C TYR A 474 -30.48 9.57 -9.88
N PRO A 475 -31.70 9.10 -9.57
CA PRO A 475 -31.89 8.07 -8.56
C PRO A 475 -31.33 6.75 -9.13
N LEU A 476 -30.11 6.40 -8.73
CA LEU A 476 -29.59 5.05 -8.86
C LEU A 476 -30.06 4.29 -7.63
N GLU A 477 -30.91 3.28 -7.82
CA GLU A 477 -31.42 2.46 -6.72
C GLU A 477 -30.26 1.68 -6.10
N THR A 478 -30.02 1.87 -4.79
CA THR A 478 -29.10 1.06 -4.01
C THR A 478 -29.63 -0.38 -3.92
N VAL A 479 -28.97 -1.32 -4.57
CA VAL A 479 -29.13 -2.75 -4.26
C VAL A 479 -28.39 -3.00 -2.94
N ARG A 480 -29.14 -3.44 -1.93
CA ARG A 480 -28.61 -3.84 -0.61
C ARG A 480 -28.04 -5.24 -0.65
#